data_AF-A0A1G9K3H6-F1
#
_entry.id   AF-A0A1G9K3H6-F1
#
_cell.length_a   1.000
_cell.length_b   1.000
_cell.length_c   1.000
_cell.angle_alpha   90.00
_cell.angle_beta   90.00
_cell.angle_gamma   90.00
#
_symmetry.space_group_name_H-M   'P 1'
#
loop_
_entity.id
_entity.type
_entity.pdbx_description
1 polymer ?
#
loop_
_entity_poly.entity_id
_entity_poly.type
_entity_poly.pdbx_seq_one_letter_code
_entity_poly.pdbx_strand_id
1 'polypeptide(L)' 'MSMSGTGIATSHTTARPELLRKAADALALRGTLALVGAAAPGTEVSFEIGLSLVKGWTFKTVIQGSSVP' A
#
# COMPACT_ATOMS: atom_id res chain seq x y z
N MET A 1 16.37 6.89 -0.54
CA MET A 1 15.53 5.66 -0.57
C MET A 1 15.25 5.27 -2.02
N SER A 2 16.13 4.46 -2.62
CA SER A 2 15.90 3.94 -3.98
C SER A 2 14.88 2.82 -3.94
N MET A 3 13.70 3.04 -4.54
CA MET A 3 12.68 1.99 -4.75
C MET A 3 12.96 1.19 -6.04
N SER A 4 14.22 0.81 -6.27
CA SER A 4 14.61 -0.01 -7.43
C SER A 4 14.64 -1.49 -7.05
N GLY A 5 13.49 -2.15 -7.07
CA GLY A 5 13.41 -3.58 -6.81
C GLY A 5 12.00 -4.14 -7.00
N THR A 6 11.57 -4.22 -8.25
CA THR A 6 10.53 -5.15 -8.74
C THR A 6 9.20 -5.15 -7.97
N GLY A 7 8.35 -4.17 -8.26
CA GLY A 7 6.92 -4.22 -7.90
C GLY A 7 6.37 -2.85 -7.57
N ILE A 8 5.85 -2.17 -8.61
CA ILE A 8 5.11 -0.89 -8.60
C ILE A 8 4.75 -0.40 -7.19
N ALA A 9 5.47 0.61 -6.70
CA ALA A 9 5.17 1.24 -5.42
C ALA A 9 4.10 2.32 -5.64
N THR A 10 2.87 2.08 -5.16
CA THR A 10 1.81 3.08 -5.21
C THR A 10 1.75 3.81 -3.87
N SER A 11 1.95 5.14 -3.88
CA SER A 11 1.79 5.99 -2.70
C SER A 11 0.36 6.50 -2.61
N HIS A 12 -0.39 6.10 -1.57
CA HIS A 12 -1.76 6.59 -1.36
C HIS A 12 -1.77 7.81 -0.43
N THR A 13 -2.09 8.98 -0.97
CA THR A 13 -2.07 10.26 -0.24
C THR A 13 -3.47 10.80 0.09
N THR A 14 -4.52 10.29 -0.55
CA THR A 14 -5.89 10.82 -0.41
C THR A 14 -6.65 10.25 0.79
N ALA A 15 -6.11 9.22 1.43
CA ALA A 15 -6.71 8.54 2.59
C ALA A 15 -8.15 8.01 2.38
N ARG A 16 -8.60 7.92 1.12
CA ARG A 16 -9.90 7.36 0.72
C ARG A 16 -9.86 5.83 0.64
N PRO A 17 -10.68 5.09 1.40
CA PRO A 17 -10.69 3.63 1.42
C PRO A 17 -10.91 2.98 0.06
N GLU A 18 -11.82 3.53 -0.74
CA GLU A 18 -12.19 3.01 -2.05
C GLU A 18 -11.02 3.10 -3.05
N LEU A 19 -10.18 4.11 -2.92
CA LEU A 19 -8.99 4.26 -3.74
C LEU A 19 -7.84 3.38 -3.23
N LEU A 20 -7.71 3.21 -1.92
CA LEU A 20 -6.74 2.30 -1.32
C LEU A 20 -7.00 0.84 -1.73
N ARG A 21 -8.28 0.45 -1.77
CA ARG A 21 -8.70 -0.88 -2.26
C ARG A 21 -8.28 -1.08 -3.72
N LYS A 22 -8.60 -0.13 -4.59
CA LYS A 22 -8.21 -0.19 -6.02
C LYS A 22 -6.70 -0.27 -6.20
N ALA A 23 -5.93 0.45 -5.39
CA ALA A 23 -4.47 0.39 -5.43
C ALA A 23 -3.92 -1.01 -5.05
N ALA A 24 -4.53 -1.67 -4.05
CA ALA A 24 -4.17 -3.05 -3.69
C ALA A 24 -4.52 -4.05 -4.81
N ASP A 25 -5.65 -3.86 -5.48
CA ASP A 25 -6.06 -4.72 -6.62
C ASP A 25 -5.13 -4.57 -7.82
N ALA A 26 -4.74 -3.34 -8.15
CA ALA A 26 -3.85 -3.02 -9.27
C ALA A 26 -2.38 -3.41 -9.05
N LEU A 27 -2.00 -3.79 -7.83
CA LEU A 27 -0.63 -4.12 -7.49
C LEU A 27 -0.14 -5.34 -8.30
N ALA A 28 1.10 -5.29 -8.78
CA ALA A 28 1.71 -6.46 -9.42
C ALA A 28 2.05 -7.55 -8.39
N LEU A 29 2.41 -8.76 -8.87
CA LEU A 29 2.99 -9.79 -8.01
C LEU A 29 4.21 -9.23 -7.27
N ARG A 30 4.30 -9.52 -5.98
CA ARG A 30 5.35 -9.06 -5.05
C ARG A 30 5.46 -7.54 -4.88
N GLY A 31 4.46 -6.78 -5.36
CA GLY A 31 4.44 -5.33 -5.21
C GLY A 31 4.25 -4.87 -3.76
N THR A 32 4.53 -3.59 -3.52
CA THR A 32 4.33 -2.93 -2.22
C THR A 32 3.38 -1.76 -2.34
N LEU A 33 2.32 -1.75 -1.52
CA LEU A 33 1.43 -0.61 -1.34
C LEU A 33 1.83 0.17 -0.09
N ALA A 34 2.15 1.45 -0.25
CA ALA A 34 2.54 2.34 0.84
C ALA A 34 1.42 3.34 1.15
N LEU A 35 0.84 3.28 2.36
CA LEU A 35 -0.10 4.26 2.86
C LEU A 35 0.65 5.38 3.59
N VAL A 36 0.58 6.60 3.05
CA VAL A 36 1.20 7.79 3.63
C VAL A 36 0.15 8.77 4.15
N GLY A 37 -1.02 8.84 3.51
CA GLY A 37 -2.13 9.69 3.95
C GLY A 37 -2.83 9.13 5.19
N ALA A 38 -3.08 10.00 6.18
CA ALA A 38 -3.85 9.66 7.37
C ALA A 38 -5.36 9.74 7.08
N ALA A 39 -6.06 8.62 7.22
CA ALA A 39 -7.53 8.60 7.20
C ALA A 39 -8.08 9.06 8.56
N ALA A 40 -9.35 9.47 8.60
CA ALA A 40 -10.02 9.77 9.86
C ALA A 40 -10.01 8.52 10.77
N PRO A 41 -9.83 8.66 12.10
CA PRO A 41 -9.92 7.53 13.03
C PRO A 41 -11.21 6.73 12.84
N GLY A 42 -11.11 5.38 12.89
CA GLY A 42 -12.23 4.48 12.64
C GLY A 42 -12.50 4.20 11.15
N THR A 43 -11.71 4.77 10.23
CA THR A 43 -11.78 4.39 8.81
C THR A 43 -11.17 3.01 8.58
N GLU A 44 -11.96 2.11 8.00
CA GLU A 44 -11.53 0.74 7.69
C GLU A 44 -11.56 0.47 6.17
N VAL A 45 -10.74 -0.51 5.74
CA VAL A 45 -10.76 -1.05 4.39
C VAL A 45 -10.55 -2.56 4.47
N SER A 46 -11.30 -3.32 3.68
CA SER A 46 -11.17 -4.78 3.62
C SER A 46 -10.25 -5.20 2.47
N PHE A 47 -9.40 -6.19 2.72
CA PHE A 47 -8.55 -6.81 1.71
C PHE A 47 -8.88 -8.31 1.58
N GLU A 48 -8.83 -8.81 0.36
CA GLU A 48 -8.98 -10.24 0.07
C GLU A 48 -7.68 -10.98 0.43
N ILE A 49 -7.78 -12.12 1.13
CA ILE A 49 -6.61 -12.84 1.67
C ILE A 49 -6.23 -14.12 0.91
N GLY A 50 -7.15 -14.72 0.15
CA GLY A 50 -6.93 -15.97 -0.58
C GLY A 50 -5.90 -15.81 -1.71
N LEU A 51 -5.92 -14.69 -2.43
CA LEU A 51 -4.89 -14.36 -3.41
C LEU A 51 -3.71 -13.64 -2.79
N SER A 52 -3.81 -13.15 -1.55
CA SER A 52 -2.72 -12.38 -0.93
C SER A 52 -1.42 -13.17 -0.84
N LEU A 53 -1.48 -14.45 -0.46
CA LEU A 53 -0.29 -15.32 -0.39
C LEU A 53 0.30 -15.58 -1.78
N VAL A 54 -0.55 -15.87 -2.77
CA VAL A 54 -0.13 -16.14 -4.15
C VAL A 54 0.47 -14.89 -4.81
N LYS A 55 -0.13 -13.72 -4.54
CA LYS A 55 0.33 -12.42 -5.02
C LYS A 55 1.61 -11.99 -4.32
N GLY A 56 1.86 -12.42 -3.09
CA GLY A 56 3.07 -12.14 -2.32
C GLY A 56 3.30 -10.65 -2.04
N TRP A 57 2.22 -9.88 -1.96
CA TRP A 57 2.29 -8.42 -1.84
C TRP A 57 2.48 -7.95 -0.41
N THR A 58 2.95 -6.71 -0.26
CA THR A 58 3.17 -6.06 1.03
C THR A 58 2.30 -4.81 1.17
N PHE A 59 1.67 -4.65 2.34
CA PHE A 59 1.04 -3.39 2.76
C PHE A 59 1.87 -2.74 3.86
N LYS A 60 2.24 -1.46 3.69
CA LYS A 60 3.08 -0.73 4.63
C LYS A 60 2.49 0.66 4.92
N THR A 61 2.36 1.00 6.19
CA THR A 61 2.12 2.38 6.62
C THR A 61 3.46 3.11 6.74
N VAL A 62 3.52 4.34 6.24
CA VAL A 62 4.76 5.13 6.19
C VAL A 62 4.49 6.52 6.74
N ILE A 63 5.26 6.91 7.76
CA ILE A 63 5.30 8.28 8.26
C ILE A 63 6.23 9.09 7.34
N GLN A 64 5.76 10.22 6.80
CA GLN A 64 6.60 11.11 6.01
C GLN A 64 7.83 11.56 6.81
N GLY A 65 9.01 11.56 6.17
CA GLY A 65 10.28 11.90 6.82
C GLY A 65 11.00 10.73 7.50
N SER A 66 10.43 9.52 7.51
CA SER A 66 11.06 8.31 8.10
C SER A 66 12.19 7.68 7.27
N SER A 67 12.77 8.41 6.31
CA SER A 67 13.89 7.89 5.53
C SER A 67 15.13 7.79 6.41
N VAL A 68 15.57 6.57 6.69
CA VAL A 68 16.95 6.33 7.17
C VAL A 68 17.86 6.39 5.93
N PRO A 69 18.85 7.29 5.88
CA PRO A 69 19.77 7.41 4.75
C PRO A 69 20.66 6.17 4.58
#